data_AF-A0A2X1ADL7-F1
#
_entry.id   AF-A0A2X1ADL7-F1
#
_cell.length_a   1.000
_cell.length_b   1.000
_cell.length_c   1.000
_cell.angle_alpha   90.00
_cell.angle_beta   90.00
_cell.angle_gamma   90.00
#
_symmetry.space_group_name_H-M   'P 1'
#
loop_
_entity.id
_entity.type
_entity.pdbx_description
1 polymer ?
#
loop_
_entity_poly.entity_id
_entity_poly.type
_entity_poly.pdbx_seq_one_letter_code
_entity_poly.pdbx_strand_id
1 'polypeptide(L)' 'MAQARLFDRWMPWLPGQGQCVYRAYLLRACLAAQGLGSTWIFGVRTWPFSAHCWLQIGDVLLDDDLDRVGLYTPILAVGP' A
#
# COMPACT_ATOMS: atom_id res chain seq x y z
N MET A 1 -6.94 7.41 10.86
CA MET A 1 -5.64 6.83 11.31
C MET A 1 -5.75 5.66 12.30
N ALA A 2 -6.84 5.47 13.05
CA ALA A 2 -7.00 4.32 13.96
C ALA A 2 -7.18 2.96 13.25
N GLN A 3 -7.67 2.95 12.02
CA GLN A 3 -8.05 1.73 11.28
C GLN A 3 -6.86 1.00 10.63
N ALA A 4 -5.79 1.72 10.27
CA ALA A 4 -4.56 1.11 9.75
C ALA A 4 -3.90 0.16 10.77
N ARG A 5 -3.97 0.52 12.06
CA ARG A 5 -3.39 -0.29 13.15
C ARG A 5 -4.14 -1.59 13.44
N LEU A 6 -5.43 -1.66 13.09
CA LEU A 6 -6.20 -2.92 13.23
C LEU A 6 -5.77 -3.93 12.17
N PHE A 7 -5.38 -3.45 10.97
CA PHE A 7 -4.87 -4.29 9.90
C PHE A 7 -3.52 -4.93 10.27
N ASP A 8 -2.63 -4.18 10.94
CA ASP A 8 -1.32 -4.69 11.40
C ASP A 8 -1.43 -5.94 12.30
N ARG A 9 -2.55 -6.10 13.01
CA ARG A 9 -2.77 -7.23 13.93
C ARG A 9 -2.95 -8.58 13.22
N TRP A 10 -3.29 -8.58 11.94
CA TRP A 10 -3.58 -9.80 11.15
C TRP A 10 -2.42 -10.19 10.21
N MET A 11 -1.47 -9.28 9.99
CA MET A 11 -0.31 -9.47 9.11
C MET A 11 0.63 -10.64 9.38
N PRO A 12 0.85 -11.10 10.63
CA PRO A 12 1.78 -12.21 10.89
C PRO A 12 1.42 -13.52 10.19
N TRP A 13 0.18 -13.64 9.70
CA TRP A 13 -0.38 -14.86 9.11
C TRP A 13 -0.36 -14.88 7.57
N LEU A 14 0.22 -13.86 6.91
CA LEU A 14 0.23 -13.75 5.44
C LEU A 14 1.57 -14.22 4.82
N PRO A 15 1.58 -14.74 3.57
CA PRO A 15 2.80 -15.26 2.93
C PRO A 15 3.83 -14.16 2.62
N GLY A 16 5.12 -14.41 2.88
CA GLY A 16 6.20 -13.39 2.82
C GLY A 16 6.50 -12.76 1.46
N GLN A 17 6.12 -13.37 0.33
CA GLN A 17 6.26 -12.78 -1.00
C GLN A 17 4.89 -12.34 -1.52
N GLY A 18 4.76 -11.09 -2.00
CA GLY A 18 3.46 -10.51 -2.41
C GLY A 18 2.65 -9.86 -1.29
N GLN A 19 3.22 -9.76 -0.08
CA GLN A 19 2.59 -9.11 1.09
C GLN A 19 2.03 -7.73 0.76
N CYS A 20 2.80 -6.88 0.10
CA CYS A 20 2.41 -5.48 -0.15
C CYS A 20 1.18 -5.38 -1.05
N VAL A 21 1.09 -6.21 -2.10
CA VAL A 21 -0.05 -6.22 -3.03
C VAL A 21 -1.32 -6.70 -2.32
N TYR A 22 -1.23 -7.82 -1.62
CA TYR A 22 -2.37 -8.37 -0.91
C TYR A 22 -2.85 -7.47 0.23
N ARG A 23 -1.90 -6.90 0.99
CA ARG A 23 -2.17 -5.93 2.05
C ARG A 23 -2.83 -4.66 1.53
N ALA A 24 -2.27 -4.05 0.49
CA ALA A 24 -2.83 -2.86 -0.12
C ALA A 24 -4.24 -3.13 -0.68
N TYR A 25 -4.47 -4.31 -1.26
CA TYR A 25 -5.81 -4.70 -1.70
C TYR A 25 -6.82 -4.78 -0.54
N LEU A 26 -6.49 -5.49 0.54
CA LEU A 26 -7.39 -5.60 1.69
C LEU A 26 -7.67 -4.25 2.36
N LEU A 27 -6.63 -3.41 2.52
CA LEU A 27 -6.78 -2.08 3.08
C LEU A 27 -7.66 -1.21 2.17
N ARG A 28 -7.47 -1.27 0.85
CA ARG A 28 -8.30 -0.56 -0.14
C ARG A 28 -9.75 -1.01 -0.07
N ALA A 29 -10.01 -2.31 0.02
CA ALA A 29 -11.37 -2.84 0.15
C ALA A 29 -12.04 -2.37 1.46
N CYS A 30 -11.30 -2.33 2.57
CA CYS A 30 -11.80 -1.81 3.84
C CYS A 30 -12.16 -0.32 3.78
N LEU A 31 -11.31 0.49 3.12
CA LEU A 31 -11.55 1.91 2.91
C LEU A 31 -12.76 2.15 1.99
N ALA A 32 -12.86 1.38 0.89
CA ALA A 32 -13.98 1.45 -0.04
C ALA A 32 -15.31 1.11 0.65
N ALA A 33 -15.33 0.11 1.53
CA ALA A 33 -16.51 -0.23 2.33
C ALA A 33 -16.95 0.89 3.29
N GLN A 34 -16.08 1.86 3.58
CA GLN A 34 -16.36 3.05 4.38
C GLN A 34 -16.59 4.31 3.53
N GLY A 35 -16.66 4.18 2.20
CA GLY A 35 -16.82 5.31 1.27
C GLY A 35 -15.54 6.14 1.07
N LEU A 36 -14.39 5.64 1.52
CA LEU A 36 -13.09 6.31 1.37
C LEU A 36 -12.37 5.77 0.14
N GLY A 37 -12.31 6.59 -0.91
CA GLY A 37 -11.51 6.29 -2.09
C GLY A 37 -10.01 6.40 -1.81
N SER A 38 -9.21 5.46 -2.34
CA SER A 38 -7.75 5.51 -2.27
C SER A 38 -7.12 5.18 -3.61
N THR A 39 -6.02 5.85 -3.92
CA THR A 39 -5.21 5.57 -5.11
C THR A 39 -4.21 4.49 -4.77
N TRP A 40 -4.17 3.44 -5.58
CA TRP A 40 -3.23 2.35 -5.42
C TRP A 40 -2.06 2.53 -6.39
N ILE A 41 -0.86 2.72 -5.84
CA ILE A 41 0.33 3.03 -6.63
C ILE A 41 1.27 1.82 -6.58
N PHE A 42 1.81 1.46 -7.73
CA PHE A 42 2.85 0.44 -7.89
C PHE A 42 4.14 1.12 -8.34
N GLY A 43 5.21 0.85 -7.62
CA GLY A 43 6.54 1.35 -7.91
C GLY A 43 7.56 0.23 -8.01
N VAL A 44 8.64 0.52 -8.73
CA VAL A 44 9.79 -0.38 -8.87
C VAL A 44 11.07 0.36 -8.54
N ARG A 45 12.05 -0.37 -8.00
CA ARG A 45 13.44 0.07 -7.94
C ARG A 45 14.30 -0.89 -8.72
N THR A 46 15.37 -0.41 -9.32
CA THR A 46 16.22 -1.19 -10.23
C THR A 46 17.39 -1.88 -9.53
N TRP A 47 17.88 -1.36 -8.39
CA TRP A 47 18.96 -2.00 -7.63
C TRP A 47 18.82 -1.85 -6.09
N PRO A 48 18.84 -2.96 -5.34
CA PRO A 48 18.51 -4.31 -5.80
C PRO A 48 17.05 -4.31 -6.31
N PHE A 49 16.79 -4.99 -7.43
CA PHE A 49 15.46 -4.96 -8.05
C PHE A 49 14.35 -5.36 -7.07
N SER A 50 13.32 -4.54 -6.96
CA SER A 50 12.15 -4.81 -6.12
C SER A 50 10.94 -4.06 -6.66
N ALA A 51 9.79 -4.72 -6.66
CA ALA A 51 8.50 -4.11 -6.88
C ALA A 51 7.79 -3.94 -5.53
N HIS A 52 7.07 -2.83 -5.38
CA HIS A 52 6.32 -2.51 -4.17
C HIS A 52 5.07 -1.72 -4.53
N CYS A 53 4.05 -1.77 -3.69
CA CYS A 53 2.85 -0.96 -3.88
C CYS A 53 2.32 -0.44 -2.55
N TRP A 54 1.68 0.72 -2.61
CA TRP A 54 1.12 1.41 -1.44
C TRP A 54 -0.19 2.12 -1.81
N LEU A 55 -0.96 2.49 -0.79
CA LEU A 55 -2.17 3.30 -0.95
C LEU A 55 -1.91 4.76 -0.54
N GLN A 56 -2.52 5.66 -1.30
CA GLN A 56 -2.43 7.10 -1.09
C GLN A 56 -3.83 7.74 -1.15
N ILE A 57 -4.09 8.68 -0.25
CA ILE A 57 -5.28 9.55 -0.28
C ILE A 57 -4.80 11.00 -0.26
N GLY A 58 -5.02 11.73 -1.36
CA GLY A 58 -4.42 13.06 -1.52
C GLY A 58 -2.91 12.98 -1.39
N ASP A 59 -2.33 13.73 -0.46
CA ASP A 59 -0.88 13.74 -0.20
C ASP A 59 -0.46 12.80 0.96
N VAL A 60 -1.37 11.94 1.44
CA VAL A 60 -1.14 11.08 2.61
C VAL A 60 -0.92 9.63 2.18
N LEU A 61 0.21 9.04 2.58
CA LEU A 61 0.44 7.60 2.50
C LEU A 61 -0.21 6.87 3.67
N LEU A 62 -0.89 5.75 3.39
CA LEU A 62 -1.67 5.01 4.39
C LEU A 62 -0.98 3.77 4.96
N ASP A 63 -0.12 3.15 4.15
CA ASP A 63 0.48 1.84 4.39
C ASP A 63 1.99 1.91 4.66
N ASP A 64 2.58 3.07 4.35
CA ASP A 64 4.01 3.16 4.06
C ASP A 64 4.64 4.44 4.58
N ASP A 65 5.97 4.40 4.63
CA ASP A 65 6.83 5.51 4.97
C ASP A 65 7.30 6.23 3.70
N LEU A 66 7.37 7.57 3.75
CA LEU A 66 7.87 8.40 2.65
C LEU A 66 9.30 8.04 2.26
N ASP A 67 10.16 7.73 3.25
CA ASP A 67 11.55 7.37 3.01
C ASP A 67 11.66 6.03 2.26
N ARG A 68 10.73 5.10 2.52
CA ARG A 68 10.68 3.81 1.83
C ARG A 68 10.12 3.96 0.42
N VAL A 69 9.03 4.69 0.26
CA VAL A 69 8.37 4.90 -1.05
C VAL A 69 9.24 5.74 -1.98
N GLY A 70 9.99 6.71 -1.46
CA GLY A 70 10.92 7.52 -2.25
C GLY A 70 12.03 6.72 -2.94
N LEU A 71 12.27 5.48 -2.52
CA LEU A 71 13.22 4.56 -3.17
C LEU A 71 12.65 3.89 -4.43
N TYR A 72 11.34 4.01 -4.67
CA TYR A 72 10.64 3.39 -5.78
C TYR A 72 10.20 4.45 -6.80
N THR A 73 10.37 4.14 -8.08
CA THR A 73 9.80 4.92 -9.18
C THR A 73 8.39 4.42 -9.49
N PRO A 74 7.34 5.25 -9.37
CA PRO A 74 5.98 4.85 -9.72
C PRO A 74 5.86 4.48 -11.20
N ILE A 75 5.18 3.37 -11.49
CA ILE A 75 4.94 2.88 -12.87
C ILE A 75 3.46 2.69 -13.19
N LEU A 76 2.60 2.60 -12.17
CA LEU A 76 1.15 2.46 -12.33
C LEU A 76 0.44 3.10 -11.13
N ALA A 77 -0.64 3.83 -11.40
CA ALA A 77 -1.56 4.34 -10.40
C ALA A 77 -3.00 3.99 -10.78
N VAL A 78 -3.73 3.36 -9.86
CA VAL A 78 -5.14 3.00 -10.02
C VAL A 78 -5.97 3.87 -9.10
N GLY A 79 -6.72 4.81 -9.69
CA GLY A 79 -7.59 5.75 -8.96
C GLY A 79 -8.68 5.06 -8.13
N PRO A 80 -9.39 5.82 -7.28
CA PRO A 80 -10.42 5.32 -6.36
C PRO A 80 -11.57 4.60 -7.06
#